data_AF-A0A8J5NWV1-F1
#
_entry.id   AF-A0A8J5NWV1-F1
#
_cell.length_a   1.000
_cell.length_b   1.000
_cell.length_c   1.000
_cell.angle_alpha   90.00
_cell.angle_beta   90.00
_cell.angle_gamma   90.00
#
_symmetry.space_group_name_H-M   'P 1'
#
loop_
_entity.id
_entity.type
_entity.pdbx_description
1 polymer ?
#
loop_
_entity_poly.entity_id
_entity_poly.type
_entity_poly.pdbx_seq_one_letter_code
_entity_poly.pdbx_strand_id
1 'polypeptide(L)'
;MMRSLSLGLLRRYDIQYDPKVHRLRCQGHIINLAAKAFLFVTDNEKLELDDPGVHNVTLKHIEAWRKKGPLCRLHNFVVYIQRSVQRSQKFLAISHNRRLARDNDTRWSSWYTMLRAALNLRDAIDGYFNKWMDTDCAGDELSLEDWIILEKIKSFLEKLKMTTKALESSFATLDNVLLAMDFVLAQFEAGKEAAIDDPVMAPMYNSG
;
A
#
# COMPACT_ATOMS: atom_id res chain seq x y z
N MET A 1 14.10 18.48 16.80
CA MET A 1 15.23 18.23 15.87
C MET A 1 15.61 19.47 15.06
N MET A 2 14.72 20.02 14.22
CA MET A 2 15.04 21.15 13.32
C MET A 2 15.45 22.48 14.01
N ARG A 3 14.83 22.84 15.15
CA ARG A 3 15.22 24.02 15.94
C ARG A 3 16.63 23.92 16.52
N SER A 4 17.05 22.71 16.89
CA SER A 4 18.39 22.46 17.45
C SER A 4 19.49 22.64 16.39
N LEU A 5 19.21 22.27 15.13
CA LEU A 5 20.14 22.46 14.02
C LEU A 5 20.33 23.94 13.72
N SER A 6 19.24 24.70 13.59
CA SER A 6 19.26 26.15 13.36
C SER A 6 20.04 26.89 14.47
N LEU A 7 19.76 26.57 15.74
CA LEU A 7 20.50 27.14 16.88
C LEU A 7 21.97 26.74 16.88
N GLY A 8 22.31 25.52 16.49
CA GLY A 8 23.69 25.04 16.41
C GLY A 8 24.49 25.74 15.32
N LEU A 9 23.88 25.94 14.15
CA LEU A 9 24.49 26.65 13.03
C LEU A 9 24.73 28.12 13.35
N LEU A 10 23.77 28.78 13.97
CA LEU A 10 23.90 30.17 14.39
C LEU A 10 24.98 30.34 15.46
N ARG A 11 24.96 29.52 16.52
CA ARG A 11 25.91 29.67 17.64
C ARG A 11 27.36 29.33 17.30
N ARG A 12 27.58 28.37 16.39
CA ARG A 12 28.93 27.87 16.08
C ARG A 12 29.54 28.51 14.84
N TYR A 13 28.72 28.94 13.89
CA TYR A 13 29.18 29.38 12.58
C TYR A 13 28.55 30.70 12.13
N ASP A 14 27.73 31.36 12.96
CA ASP A 14 26.97 32.58 12.64
C ASP A 14 26.08 32.45 11.39
N ILE A 15 25.62 31.22 11.12
CA ILE A 15 24.76 30.93 9.98
C ILE A 15 23.30 31.05 10.42
N GLN A 16 22.58 32.03 9.87
CA GLN A 16 21.12 32.08 9.95
C GLN A 16 20.51 31.02 9.05
N TYR A 17 19.90 30.00 9.66
CA TYR A 17 19.27 28.90 8.94
C TYR A 17 17.78 28.83 9.29
N ASP A 18 16.91 29.08 8.32
CA ASP A 18 15.48 28.83 8.45
C ASP A 18 15.14 27.38 8.09
N PRO A 19 14.84 26.51 9.08
CA PRO A 19 14.54 25.12 8.82
C PRO A 19 13.26 24.90 8.02
N LYS A 20 12.34 25.87 7.94
CA LYS A 20 11.12 25.74 7.15
C LYS A 20 11.40 25.91 5.66
N VAL A 21 12.19 26.93 5.31
CA VAL A 21 12.58 27.23 3.92
C VAL A 21 13.49 26.15 3.36
N HIS A 22 14.38 25.60 4.19
CA HIS A 22 15.35 24.58 3.78
C HIS A 22 14.89 23.14 4.07
N ARG A 23 13.58 22.93 4.31
CA ARG A 23 13.04 21.60 4.57
C ARG A 23 12.96 20.79 3.28
N LEU A 24 13.87 19.83 3.12
CA LEU A 24 13.77 18.81 2.08
C LEU A 24 12.74 17.74 2.48
N ARG A 25 11.94 17.29 1.52
CA ARG A 25 11.08 16.11 1.70
C ARG A 25 11.91 14.85 1.53
N CYS A 26 11.61 13.83 2.31
CA CYS A 26 12.21 12.50 2.17
C CYS A 26 11.70 11.86 0.86
N GLN A 27 12.59 11.28 0.06
CA GLN A 27 12.18 10.61 -1.18
C GLN A 27 11.29 9.40 -0.92
N GLY A 28 11.53 8.65 0.16
CA GLY A 28 10.61 7.59 0.60
C GLY A 28 9.21 8.10 0.94
N HIS A 29 9.08 9.35 1.41
CA HIS A 29 7.77 9.99 1.60
C HIS A 29 7.09 10.32 0.26
N ILE A 30 7.84 10.79 -0.74
CA ILE A 30 7.30 11.04 -2.10
C ILE A 30 6.83 9.73 -2.74
N ILE A 31 7.63 8.66 -2.69
CA ILE A 31 7.24 7.34 -3.22
C ILE A 31 6.00 6.80 -2.48
N ASN A 32 5.89 7.02 -1.16
CA ASN A 32 4.69 6.66 -0.41
C ASN A 32 3.44 7.40 -0.91
N LEU A 33 3.53 8.67 -1.28
CA LEU A 33 2.40 9.42 -1.84
C LEU A 33 1.98 8.83 -3.19
N ALA A 34 2.92 8.61 -4.10
CA ALA A 34 2.64 7.99 -5.40
C ALA A 34 2.03 6.58 -5.27
N ALA A 35 2.58 5.74 -4.38
CA ALA A 35 2.04 4.40 -4.12
C ALA A 35 0.61 4.44 -3.55
N LYS A 36 0.29 5.40 -2.68
CA LYS A 36 -1.06 5.56 -2.14
C LYS A 36 -2.04 6.02 -3.21
N ALA A 37 -1.65 6.99 -4.04
CA ALA A 37 -2.48 7.47 -5.14
C ALA A 37 -2.75 6.35 -6.15
N PHE A 38 -1.73 5.52 -6.46
CA PHE A 38 -1.88 4.31 -7.25
C PHE A 38 -2.87 3.30 -6.64
N LEU A 39 -2.73 2.97 -5.34
CA LEU A 39 -3.55 1.93 -4.70
C LEU A 39 -5.01 2.30 -4.50
N PHE A 40 -5.28 3.58 -4.21
CA PHE A 40 -6.61 4.01 -3.78
C PHE A 40 -7.34 4.89 -4.79
N VAL A 41 -6.78 5.06 -5.99
CA VAL A 41 -7.31 5.88 -7.09
C VAL A 41 -7.90 7.17 -6.51
N THR A 42 -7.01 8.05 -6.06
CA THR A 42 -7.44 9.35 -5.57
C THR A 42 -7.86 10.17 -6.79
N ASP A 43 -9.17 10.37 -6.98
CA ASP A 43 -9.64 11.57 -7.67
C ASP A 43 -8.93 12.74 -7.01
N ASN A 44 -8.29 13.62 -7.78
CA ASN A 44 -7.59 14.81 -7.28
C ASN A 44 -8.49 15.73 -6.40
N GLU A 45 -9.78 15.42 -6.25
CA GLU A 45 -10.76 16.09 -5.39
C GLU A 45 -10.99 15.43 -4.01
N LYS A 46 -10.41 14.27 -3.69
CA LYS A 46 -10.66 13.56 -2.40
C LYS A 46 -9.45 13.52 -1.47
N LEU A 47 -8.65 14.58 -1.48
CA LEU A 47 -7.79 14.87 -0.34
C LEU A 47 -8.65 15.51 0.75
N GLU A 48 -8.99 14.68 1.73
CA GLU A 48 -9.68 14.98 3.00
C GLU A 48 -11.16 15.36 2.90
N LEU A 49 -12.01 14.45 3.39
CA LEU A 49 -12.71 14.74 4.63
C LEU A 49 -12.49 13.54 5.55
N ASP A 50 -11.68 13.76 6.60
CA ASP A 50 -11.93 13.11 7.89
C ASP A 50 -13.41 13.34 8.21
N ASP A 51 -14.27 12.38 7.88
CA ASP A 51 -15.65 12.41 8.35
C ASP A 51 -15.59 12.12 9.85
N PRO A 52 -15.88 13.07 10.74
CA PRO A 52 -15.81 12.85 12.19
C PRO A 52 -16.81 11.78 12.67
N GLY A 53 -17.66 11.25 11.77
CA GLY A 53 -18.60 10.17 12.00
C GLY A 53 -18.06 8.73 11.93
N VAL A 54 -16.74 8.48 11.81
CA VAL A 54 -16.14 7.11 11.75
C VAL A 54 -16.19 6.36 13.10
N HIS A 55 -17.27 6.46 13.87
CA HIS A 55 -17.56 5.55 14.98
C HIS A 55 -18.79 4.68 14.70
N ASN A 56 -19.58 4.98 13.66
CA ASN A 56 -20.71 4.15 13.23
C ASN A 56 -20.53 3.70 11.77
N VAL A 57 -19.61 2.75 11.56
CA VAL A 57 -19.41 2.13 10.24
C VAL A 57 -20.68 1.38 9.82
N THR A 58 -21.47 1.98 8.94
CA THR A 58 -22.72 1.40 8.43
C THR A 58 -22.43 0.24 7.46
N LEU A 59 -23.32 -0.77 7.38
CA LEU A 59 -23.26 -1.86 6.39
C LEU A 59 -23.04 -1.35 4.96
N LYS A 60 -23.69 -0.25 4.56
CA LYS A 60 -23.50 0.40 3.26
C LYS A 60 -22.07 0.88 3.02
N HIS A 61 -21.38 1.39 4.04
CA HIS A 61 -19.98 1.80 3.94
C HIS A 61 -19.05 0.60 3.78
N ILE A 62 -19.32 -0.51 4.48
CA ILE A 62 -18.57 -1.77 4.34
C ILE A 62 -18.76 -2.36 2.95
N GLU A 63 -19.99 -2.39 2.45
CA GLU A 63 -20.31 -2.88 1.11
C GLU A 63 -19.71 -2.00 0.01
N ALA A 64 -19.76 -0.67 0.15
CA ALA A 64 -19.12 0.26 -0.78
C ALA A 64 -17.59 0.09 -0.78
N TRP A 65 -16.98 -0.16 0.38
CA TRP A 65 -15.55 -0.47 0.50
C TRP A 65 -15.21 -1.82 -0.14
N ARG A 66 -16.02 -2.87 0.08
CA ARG A 66 -15.88 -4.18 -0.57
C ARG A 66 -15.97 -4.11 -2.10
N LYS A 67 -16.78 -3.19 -2.62
CA LYS A 67 -16.91 -2.92 -4.06
C LYS A 67 -15.71 -2.21 -4.68
N LYS A 68 -14.77 -1.66 -3.89
CA LYS A 68 -13.56 -0.99 -4.41
C LYS A 68 -12.55 -1.94 -5.07
N GLY A 69 -12.80 -3.25 -5.07
CA GLY A 69 -12.10 -4.22 -5.89
C GLY A 69 -11.36 -5.32 -5.10
N PRO A 70 -10.57 -6.14 -5.82
CA PRO A 70 -9.86 -7.30 -5.26
C PRO A 70 -8.98 -6.97 -4.06
N LEU A 71 -8.31 -5.82 -4.09
CA LEU A 71 -7.40 -5.37 -3.03
C LEU A 71 -8.13 -5.21 -1.69
N CYS A 72 -9.34 -4.63 -1.71
CA CYS A 72 -10.15 -4.43 -0.52
C CYS A 72 -10.74 -5.75 0.01
N ARG A 73 -11.16 -6.66 -0.88
CA ARG A 73 -11.60 -8.02 -0.47
C ARG A 73 -10.48 -8.79 0.23
N LEU A 74 -9.27 -8.75 -0.33
CA LEU A 74 -8.11 -9.37 0.31
C LEU A 74 -7.82 -8.78 1.70
N HIS A 75 -7.81 -7.44 1.83
CA HIS A 75 -7.66 -6.77 3.12
C HIS A 75 -8.69 -7.26 4.15
N ASN A 76 -9.97 -7.29 3.76
CA ASN A 76 -11.05 -7.72 4.64
C ASN A 76 -10.86 -9.17 5.10
N PHE A 77 -10.49 -10.08 4.20
CA PHE A 77 -10.21 -11.46 4.54
C PHE A 77 -9.06 -11.58 5.54
N VAL A 78 -7.95 -10.86 5.32
CA VAL A 78 -6.80 -10.84 6.25
C VAL A 78 -7.22 -10.35 7.63
N VAL A 79 -7.99 -9.26 7.69
CA VAL A 79 -8.54 -8.71 8.94
C VAL A 79 -9.49 -9.71 9.62
N TYR A 80 -10.36 -10.37 8.85
CA TYR A 80 -11.30 -11.38 9.33
C TYR A 80 -10.58 -12.56 10.00
N ILE A 81 -9.54 -13.10 9.37
CA ILE A 81 -8.74 -14.20 9.92
C ILE A 81 -8.04 -13.78 11.22
N GLN A 82 -7.46 -12.59 11.26
CA GLN A 82 -6.64 -12.12 12.39
C GLN A 82 -7.45 -11.61 13.58
N ARG A 83 -8.74 -11.34 13.41
CA ARG A 83 -9.64 -10.93 14.52
C ARG A 83 -10.05 -12.07 15.44
N SER A 84 -9.82 -13.33 15.06
CA SER A 84 -10.15 -14.50 15.88
C SER A 84 -8.99 -15.48 15.93
N VAL A 85 -8.63 -15.91 17.14
CA VAL A 85 -7.62 -16.94 17.36
C VAL A 85 -8.05 -18.24 16.66
N GLN A 86 -9.33 -18.61 16.72
CA GLN A 86 -9.86 -19.82 16.10
C GLN A 86 -9.73 -19.76 14.57
N ARG A 87 -10.09 -18.63 13.94
CA ARG A 87 -9.95 -18.41 12.48
C ARG A 87 -8.48 -18.43 12.07
N SER A 88 -7.62 -17.77 12.84
CA SER A 88 -6.16 -17.79 12.64
C SER A 88 -5.56 -19.20 12.74
N GLN A 89 -5.95 -20.00 13.73
CA GLN A 89 -5.46 -21.38 13.88
C GLN A 89 -5.94 -22.29 12.75
N LYS A 90 -7.20 -22.15 12.31
CA LYS A 90 -7.72 -22.85 11.13
C LYS A 90 -6.91 -22.54 9.87
N PHE A 91 -6.61 -21.26 9.64
CA PHE A 91 -5.78 -20.86 8.51
C PHE A 91 -4.35 -21.42 8.61
N LEU A 92 -3.73 -21.35 9.80
CA LEU A 92 -2.39 -21.91 10.04
C LEU A 92 -2.29 -23.41 9.73
N ALA A 93 -3.38 -24.16 9.98
CA ALA A 93 -3.42 -25.58 9.68
C ALA A 93 -3.36 -25.87 8.17
N ILE A 94 -3.96 -25.04 7.32
CA ILE A 94 -3.91 -25.20 5.84
C ILE A 94 -2.66 -24.54 5.25
N SER A 95 -2.18 -23.45 5.84
CA SER A 95 -1.06 -22.68 5.29
C SER A 95 0.33 -23.23 5.61
N HIS A 96 0.41 -24.39 6.28
CA HIS A 96 1.64 -24.97 6.86
C HIS A 96 2.32 -24.00 7.84
N ASN A 97 1.54 -23.51 8.81
CA ASN A 97 1.98 -22.60 9.87
C ASN A 97 2.49 -21.22 9.38
N ARG A 98 2.11 -20.81 8.17
CA ARG A 98 2.42 -19.48 7.60
C ARG A 98 1.29 -18.49 7.87
N ARG A 99 1.64 -17.27 8.28
CA ARG A 99 0.68 -16.20 8.58
C ARG A 99 0.52 -15.25 7.41
N LEU A 100 -0.70 -14.75 7.20
CA LEU A 100 -0.94 -13.59 6.35
C LEU A 100 -0.38 -12.34 7.03
N ALA A 101 0.33 -11.51 6.27
CA ALA A 101 0.75 -10.20 6.74
C ALA A 101 -0.45 -9.24 6.72
N ARG A 102 -0.60 -8.42 7.77
CA ARG A 102 -1.60 -7.35 7.80
C ARG A 102 -1.01 -6.08 7.20
N ASP A 103 -1.77 -5.43 6.34
CA ASP A 103 -1.48 -4.08 5.92
C ASP A 103 -1.74 -3.06 7.05
N ASN A 104 -1.21 -1.87 6.87
CA ASN A 104 -1.35 -0.71 7.70
C ASN A 104 -1.54 0.49 6.76
N ASP A 105 -2.65 1.18 6.94
CA ASP A 105 -3.08 2.30 6.11
C ASP A 105 -2.05 3.44 6.04
N THR A 106 -1.25 3.62 7.10
CA THR A 106 -0.20 4.65 7.13
C THR A 106 1.04 4.30 6.30
N ARG A 107 1.24 3.03 5.91
CA ARG A 107 2.47 2.55 5.27
C ARG A 107 2.18 1.66 4.07
N TRP A 108 2.29 2.20 2.86
CA TRP A 108 2.06 1.48 1.60
C TRP A 108 2.85 0.14 1.50
N SER A 109 4.06 0.07 2.07
CA SER A 109 4.90 -1.14 2.03
C SER A 109 4.30 -2.35 2.74
N SER A 110 3.37 -2.12 3.67
CA SER A 110 2.61 -3.19 4.32
C SER A 110 1.58 -3.82 3.38
N TRP A 111 0.96 -3.04 2.49
CA TRP A 111 0.10 -3.55 1.42
C TRP A 111 0.86 -4.47 0.46
N TYR A 112 2.06 -4.05 0.04
CA TYR A 112 2.95 -4.91 -0.74
C TYR A 112 3.26 -6.23 -0.02
N THR A 113 3.55 -6.15 1.29
CA THR A 113 3.88 -7.34 2.09
C THR A 113 2.68 -8.27 2.23
N MET A 114 1.48 -7.73 2.43
CA MET A 114 0.22 -8.49 2.44
C MET A 114 -0.02 -9.18 1.10
N LEU A 115 0.08 -8.46 -0.02
CA LEU A 115 -0.10 -9.02 -1.36
C LEU A 115 0.90 -10.14 -1.64
N ARG A 116 2.18 -9.92 -1.35
CA ARG A 116 3.22 -10.95 -1.52
C ARG A 116 2.94 -12.19 -0.68
N ALA A 117 2.51 -12.03 0.57
CA ALA A 117 2.17 -13.16 1.43
C ALA A 117 0.93 -13.90 0.92
N ALA A 118 -0.11 -13.17 0.50
CA ALA A 118 -1.36 -13.73 0.01
C ALA A 118 -1.17 -14.52 -1.28
N LEU A 119 -0.42 -13.98 -2.26
CA LEU A 119 -0.13 -14.68 -3.52
C LEU A 119 0.62 -15.99 -3.29
N ASN A 120 1.56 -16.03 -2.32
CA ASN A 120 2.27 -17.26 -1.93
C ASN A 120 1.41 -18.25 -1.12
N LEU A 121 0.22 -17.82 -0.70
CA LEU A 121 -0.73 -18.56 0.13
C LEU A 121 -2.09 -18.71 -0.55
N ARG A 122 -2.16 -18.50 -1.88
CA ARG A 122 -3.40 -18.55 -2.66
C ARG A 122 -4.20 -19.82 -2.40
N ASP A 123 -3.56 -20.98 -2.53
CA ASP A 123 -4.21 -22.28 -2.29
C ASP A 123 -4.74 -22.43 -0.86
N ALA A 124 -4.07 -21.82 0.12
CA ALA A 124 -4.51 -21.84 1.51
C ALA A 124 -5.68 -20.89 1.76
N ILE A 125 -5.75 -19.77 1.05
CA ILE A 125 -6.87 -18.82 1.08
C ILE A 125 -8.09 -19.48 0.43
N ASP A 126 -7.94 -20.00 -0.79
CA ASP A 126 -9.00 -20.69 -1.52
C ASP A 126 -9.46 -21.94 -0.74
N GLY A 127 -8.53 -22.70 -0.15
CA GLY A 127 -8.83 -23.84 0.72
C GLY A 127 -9.56 -23.45 2.01
N TYR A 128 -9.31 -22.25 2.56
CA TYR A 128 -10.05 -21.75 3.71
C TYR A 128 -11.50 -21.45 3.34
N PHE A 129 -11.74 -20.75 2.23
CA PHE A 129 -13.09 -20.48 1.73
C PHE A 129 -13.85 -21.78 1.47
N ASN A 130 -13.24 -22.73 0.77
CA ASN A 130 -13.87 -24.02 0.47
C ASN A 130 -14.26 -24.84 1.73
N LYS A 131 -13.49 -24.74 2.82
CA LYS A 131 -13.67 -25.60 4.00
C LYS A 131 -14.47 -24.94 5.14
N TRP A 132 -14.38 -23.62 5.30
CA TRP A 132 -14.90 -22.91 6.45
C TRP A 132 -15.58 -21.59 6.09
N MET A 133 -16.17 -21.49 4.88
CA MET A 133 -16.91 -20.29 4.47
C MET A 133 -17.95 -19.91 5.53
N ASP A 134 -17.83 -18.68 5.99
CA ASP A 134 -18.71 -18.03 6.96
C ASP A 134 -19.40 -16.87 6.25
N THR A 135 -20.65 -16.58 6.61
CA THR A 135 -21.43 -15.46 6.06
C THR A 135 -20.70 -14.13 6.21
N ASP A 136 -19.89 -13.97 7.26
CA ASP A 136 -19.09 -12.78 7.53
C ASP A 136 -18.05 -12.49 6.42
N CYS A 137 -17.48 -13.54 5.82
CA CYS A 137 -16.39 -13.44 4.85
C CYS A 137 -16.75 -13.87 3.42
N ALA A 138 -17.94 -14.44 3.20
CA ALA A 138 -18.36 -14.95 1.88
C ALA A 138 -18.27 -13.90 0.76
N GLY A 139 -18.53 -12.62 1.06
CA GLY A 139 -18.40 -11.53 0.09
C GLY A 139 -16.96 -11.09 -0.21
N ASP A 140 -15.97 -11.65 0.47
CA ASP A 140 -14.54 -11.35 0.31
C ASP A 140 -13.78 -12.49 -0.41
N GLU A 141 -14.48 -13.48 -0.95
CA GLU A 141 -13.89 -14.52 -1.81
C GLU A 141 -13.29 -13.91 -3.09
N LEU A 142 -12.15 -14.44 -3.53
CA LEU A 142 -11.39 -13.92 -4.66
C LEU A 142 -11.49 -14.87 -5.85
N SER A 143 -11.92 -14.33 -7.00
CA SER A 143 -11.98 -15.07 -8.26
C SER A 143 -10.59 -15.22 -8.90
N LEU A 144 -10.49 -16.04 -9.96
CA LEU A 144 -9.25 -16.14 -10.75
C LEU A 144 -8.83 -14.78 -11.35
N GLU A 145 -9.79 -13.98 -11.80
CA GLU A 145 -9.56 -12.64 -12.36
C GLU A 145 -9.05 -11.67 -11.28
N ASP A 146 -9.59 -11.78 -10.07
CA ASP A 146 -9.14 -11.00 -8.92
C ASP A 146 -7.67 -11.25 -8.60
N TRP A 147 -7.26 -12.52 -8.61
CA TRP A 147 -5.87 -12.90 -8.38
C TRP A 147 -4.93 -12.32 -9.44
N ILE A 148 -5.35 -12.28 -10.70
CA ILE A 148 -4.57 -11.66 -11.80
C ILE A 148 -4.40 -10.16 -11.53
N ILE A 149 -5.46 -9.46 -11.12
CA ILE A 149 -5.39 -8.04 -10.77
C ILE A 149 -4.44 -7.83 -9.57
N LEU A 150 -4.56 -8.63 -8.52
CA LEU A 150 -3.70 -8.54 -7.33
C LEU A 150 -2.22 -8.79 -7.67
N GLU A 151 -1.93 -9.69 -8.60
CA GLU A 151 -0.59 -9.95 -9.10
C GLU A 151 -0.01 -8.77 -9.89
N LYS A 152 -0.82 -8.13 -10.75
CA LYS A 152 -0.44 -6.89 -11.45
C LYS A 152 -0.11 -5.77 -10.46
N ILE A 153 -0.96 -5.56 -9.46
CA ILE A 153 -0.75 -4.57 -8.38
C ILE A 153 0.55 -4.88 -7.63
N LYS A 154 0.75 -6.12 -7.18
CA LYS A 154 1.96 -6.54 -6.47
C LYS A 154 3.21 -6.27 -7.30
N SER A 155 3.17 -6.62 -8.58
CA SER A 155 4.31 -6.49 -9.50
C SER A 155 4.71 -5.03 -9.68
N PHE A 156 3.74 -4.11 -9.74
CA PHE A 156 4.05 -2.69 -9.76
C PHE A 156 4.62 -2.18 -8.43
N LEU A 157 3.97 -2.52 -7.30
CA LEU A 157 4.45 -2.14 -5.97
C LEU A 157 5.86 -2.65 -5.66
N GLU A 158 6.27 -3.79 -6.23
CA GLU A 158 7.62 -4.33 -6.07
C GLU A 158 8.67 -3.37 -6.62
N LYS A 159 8.42 -2.75 -7.78
CA LYS A 159 9.31 -1.75 -8.38
C LYS A 159 9.48 -0.56 -7.45
N LEU A 160 8.38 -0.02 -6.91
CA LEU A 160 8.43 1.06 -5.93
C LEU A 160 9.17 0.65 -4.65
N LYS A 161 9.08 -0.63 -4.26
CA LYS A 161 9.72 -1.14 -3.04
C LYS A 161 11.22 -1.24 -3.21
N MET A 162 11.66 -1.68 -4.40
CA MET A 162 13.06 -1.72 -4.77
C MET A 162 13.66 -0.31 -4.82
N THR A 163 12.99 0.65 -5.46
CA THR A 163 13.44 2.05 -5.49
C THR A 163 13.54 2.63 -4.09
N THR A 164 12.51 2.43 -3.27
CA THR A 164 12.50 2.91 -1.88
C THR A 164 13.68 2.31 -1.11
N LYS A 165 13.91 1.00 -1.21
CA LYS A 165 15.03 0.33 -0.52
C LYS A 165 16.40 0.82 -1.00
N ALA A 166 16.55 1.15 -2.28
CA ALA A 166 17.80 1.71 -2.83
C ALA A 166 18.12 3.09 -2.24
N LEU A 167 17.09 3.84 -1.83
CA LEU A 167 17.21 5.17 -1.24
C LEU A 167 17.17 5.15 0.30
N GLU A 168 16.82 4.02 0.91
CA GLU A 168 16.77 3.82 2.35
C GLU A 168 18.15 3.35 2.87
N SER A 169 19.06 4.27 3.18
CA SER A 169 20.28 3.98 3.96
C SER A 169 21.04 5.27 4.27
N SER A 170 21.97 5.23 5.24
CA SER A 170 22.96 6.30 5.45
C SER A 170 23.94 6.46 4.27
N PHE A 171 24.01 5.45 3.39
CA PHE A 171 24.83 5.49 2.17
C PHE A 171 24.08 6.04 0.95
N ALA A 172 22.76 6.26 1.05
CA ALA A 172 21.98 6.86 -0.02
C ALA A 172 22.18 8.39 -0.01
N THR A 173 22.93 8.88 -0.99
CA THR A 173 23.21 10.30 -1.18
C THR A 173 22.16 10.96 -2.07
N LEU A 174 22.05 12.31 -1.99
CA LEU A 174 21.03 13.10 -2.68
C LEU A 174 21.10 13.01 -4.21
N ASP A 175 22.28 12.75 -4.76
CA ASP A 175 22.55 12.53 -6.18
C ASP A 175 21.72 11.36 -6.78
N ASN A 176 21.42 10.32 -5.99
CA ASN A 176 20.62 9.19 -6.44
C ASN A 176 19.12 9.52 -6.56
N VAL A 177 18.67 10.67 -6.06
CA VAL A 177 17.24 11.02 -6.05
C VAL A 177 16.70 11.26 -7.45
N LEU A 178 17.44 11.98 -8.31
CA LEU A 178 16.99 12.26 -9.68
C LEU A 178 16.86 10.95 -10.49
N LEU A 179 17.88 10.08 -10.41
CA LEU A 179 17.85 8.78 -11.08
C LEU A 179 16.67 7.91 -10.60
N ALA A 180 16.39 7.93 -9.30
CA ALA A 180 15.25 7.21 -8.74
C ALA A 180 13.90 7.80 -9.18
N MET A 181 13.80 9.12 -9.34
CA MET A 181 12.61 9.78 -9.88
C MET A 181 12.38 9.41 -11.34
N ASP A 182 13.41 9.49 -12.17
CA ASP A 182 13.35 9.11 -13.59
C ASP A 182 12.93 7.64 -13.74
N PHE A 183 13.50 6.76 -12.92
CA PHE A 183 13.10 5.35 -12.89
C PHE A 183 11.62 5.17 -12.52
N VAL A 184 11.15 5.81 -11.44
CA VAL A 184 9.75 5.69 -10.99
C VAL A 184 8.80 6.24 -12.05
N LEU A 185 9.11 7.39 -12.65
CA LEU A 185 8.31 7.99 -13.71
C LEU A 185 8.20 7.05 -14.91
N ALA A 186 9.33 6.50 -15.38
CA ALA A 186 9.34 5.53 -16.48
C ALA A 186 8.50 4.28 -16.16
N GLN A 187 8.46 3.82 -14.90
CA GLN A 187 7.59 2.70 -14.52
C GLN A 187 6.10 3.06 -14.56
N PHE A 188 5.72 4.28 -14.20
CA PHE A 188 4.34 4.75 -14.31
C PHE A 188 3.92 4.93 -15.77
N GLU A 189 4.77 5.54 -16.60
CA GLU A 189 4.51 5.75 -18.03
C GLU A 189 4.35 4.41 -18.77
N ALA A 190 5.29 3.48 -18.59
CA ALA A 190 5.18 2.13 -19.15
C ALA A 190 3.93 1.39 -18.63
N GLY A 191 3.55 1.63 -17.38
CA GLY A 191 2.32 1.10 -16.79
C GLY A 191 1.05 1.64 -17.45
N LYS A 192 0.99 2.96 -17.72
CA LYS A 192 -0.11 3.63 -18.42
C LYS A 192 -0.30 3.07 -19.82
N GLU A 193 0.80 2.91 -20.57
CA GLU A 193 0.75 2.34 -21.92
C GLU A 193 0.28 0.89 -21.91
N ALA A 194 0.84 0.05 -21.03
CA ALA A 194 0.50 -1.37 -20.95
C ALA A 194 -0.92 -1.63 -20.43
N ALA A 195 -1.49 -0.71 -19.66
CA ALA A 195 -2.80 -0.85 -19.04
C ALA A 195 -3.91 -0.04 -19.74
N ILE A 196 -3.66 0.53 -20.93
CA ILE A 196 -4.59 1.48 -21.57
C ILE A 196 -6.01 0.92 -21.75
N ASP A 197 -6.12 -0.38 -22.06
CA ASP A 197 -7.40 -1.08 -22.24
C ASP A 197 -7.83 -1.86 -20.98
N ASP A 198 -7.07 -1.79 -19.89
CA ASP A 198 -7.39 -2.45 -18.62
C ASP A 198 -8.21 -1.51 -17.72
N PRO A 199 -9.53 -1.73 -17.58
CA PRO A 199 -10.42 -0.80 -16.88
C PRO A 199 -10.13 -0.70 -15.38
N VAL A 200 -9.37 -1.64 -14.80
CA VAL A 200 -9.00 -1.65 -13.39
C VAL A 200 -7.63 -1.01 -13.19
N MET A 201 -6.65 -1.36 -14.02
CA MET A 201 -5.28 -0.88 -13.86
C MET A 201 -5.05 0.51 -14.43
N ALA A 202 -5.70 0.91 -15.54
CA ALA A 202 -5.54 2.26 -16.12
C ALA A 202 -5.81 3.37 -15.11
N PRO A 203 -6.94 3.37 -14.36
CA PRO A 203 -7.19 4.39 -13.34
C PRO A 203 -6.09 4.44 -12.27
N MET A 204 -5.57 3.29 -11.83
CA MET A 204 -4.50 3.22 -10.82
C MET A 204 -3.21 3.89 -11.31
N TYR A 205 -2.80 3.61 -12.55
CA TYR A 205 -1.63 4.24 -13.14
C TYR A 205 -1.83 5.73 -13.42
N ASN A 206 -3.05 6.18 -13.71
CA ASN A 206 -3.36 7.58 -13.97
C ASN A 206 -3.42 8.44 -12.70
N SER A 207 -3.74 7.84 -11.54
CA SER A 207 -3.76 8.54 -10.26
C SER A 207 -2.39 8.70 -9.61
N GLY A 208 -1.47 7.75 -9.80
CA GLY A 208 -0.13 7.77 -9.21
C GLY A 208 0.89 8.58 -10.00
#